data_AF-A0A7K2T8W4-F1
#
_entry.id   AF-A0A7K2T8W4-F1
#
_cell.length_a   1.000
_cell.length_b   1.000
_cell.length_c   1.000
_cell.angle_alpha   90.00
_cell.angle_beta   90.00
_cell.angle_gamma   90.00
#
_symmetry.space_group_name_H-M   'P 1'
#
loop_
_entity.id
_entity.type
_entity.pdbx_description
1 polymer ?
#
loop_
_entity_poly.entity_id
_entity_poly.type
_entity_poly.pdbx_seq_one_letter_code
_entity_poly.pdbx_strand_id
1 'polypeptide(L)'
;MAAWTWRFETADGTEVQPSVRPEEFTTQGDAESWIGEYWKELKDGGADQVRLFEDATEIYGPMSLHAEGSEGSEGAEADGGAGSADAAEGAAAPGSAEG
;
A
#
# COMPACT_ATOMS: atom_id res chain seq x y z
N MET A 1 19.18 17.44 8.66
CA MET A 1 18.05 17.50 7.71
C MET A 1 18.02 16.14 7.06
N ALA A 2 16.89 15.45 7.09
CA ALA A 2 16.76 14.15 6.45
C ALA A 2 16.65 14.34 4.93
N ALA A 3 17.26 13.44 4.15
CA ALA A 3 17.18 13.48 2.70
C ALA A 3 15.95 12.71 2.20
N TRP A 4 15.08 13.36 1.43
CA TRP A 4 13.90 12.70 0.85
C TRP A 4 14.23 12.25 -0.58
N THR A 5 14.15 10.95 -0.85
CA THR A 5 14.61 10.35 -2.11
C THR A 5 13.57 9.40 -2.71
N TRP A 6 13.39 9.46 -4.03
CA TRP A 6 12.55 8.53 -4.78
C TRP A 6 13.37 7.37 -5.36
N ARG A 7 12.91 6.14 -5.13
CA ARG A 7 13.30 4.96 -5.90
C ARG A 7 12.24 4.67 -6.95
N PHE A 8 12.68 4.40 -8.17
CA PHE A 8 11.82 4.11 -9.32
C PHE A 8 11.96 2.65 -9.70
N GLU A 9 10.85 1.97 -9.93
CA GLU A 9 10.83 0.55 -10.25
C GLU A 9 9.90 0.25 -11.41
N THR A 10 10.17 -0.83 -12.14
CA THR A 10 9.20 -1.44 -13.04
C THR A 10 8.11 -2.18 -12.26
N ALA A 11 7.07 -2.64 -12.95
CA ALA A 11 5.97 -3.41 -12.35
C ALA A 11 6.43 -4.71 -11.68
N ASP A 12 7.55 -5.28 -12.14
CA ASP A 12 8.18 -6.47 -11.54
C ASP A 12 9.05 -6.13 -10.30
N GLY A 13 9.11 -4.86 -9.89
CA GLY A 13 9.92 -4.39 -8.76
C GLY A 13 11.41 -4.21 -9.09
N THR A 14 11.79 -4.18 -10.38
CA THR A 14 13.19 -3.94 -10.77
C THR A 14 13.48 -2.44 -10.71
N GLU A 15 14.52 -2.04 -9.97
CA GLU A 15 14.95 -0.64 -9.92
C GLU A 15 15.41 -0.14 -11.30
N VAL A 16 14.91 1.03 -11.70
CA VAL A 16 15.24 1.69 -12.96
C VAL A 16 15.71 3.12 -12.72
N GLN A 17 16.50 3.63 -13.64
CA GLN A 17 16.83 5.06 -13.63
C GLN A 17 15.66 5.86 -14.18
N PRO A 18 15.25 6.95 -13.52
CA PRO A 18 14.16 7.78 -13.99
C PRO A 18 14.58 8.60 -15.23
N SER A 19 13.63 8.85 -16.13
CA SER A 19 13.84 9.79 -17.24
C SER A 19 14.05 11.23 -16.78
N VAL A 20 13.41 11.61 -15.67
CA VAL A 20 13.59 12.92 -15.03
C VAL A 20 14.27 12.72 -13.69
N ARG A 21 15.43 13.36 -13.49
CA ARG A 21 16.16 13.23 -12.23
C ARG A 21 15.47 14.06 -11.13
N PRO A 22 15.14 13.45 -9.98
CA PRO A 22 14.68 14.21 -8.82
C PRO A 22 15.79 15.12 -8.28
N GLU A 23 15.38 16.27 -7.77
CA GLU A 23 16.25 17.15 -6.99
C GLU A 23 16.38 16.66 -5.53
N GLU A 24 17.25 17.31 -4.77
CA GLU A 24 17.40 17.04 -3.34
C GLU A 24 16.25 17.69 -2.56
N PHE A 25 15.34 16.88 -2.04
CA PHE A 25 14.20 17.37 -1.26
C PHE A 25 14.53 17.39 0.24
N THR A 26 14.04 18.44 0.92
CA THR A 26 14.19 18.60 2.38
C THR A 26 12.90 18.29 3.16
N THR A 27 11.78 18.10 2.46
CA THR A 27 10.49 17.72 3.04
C THR A 27 9.78 16.66 2.20
N GLN A 28 8.89 15.89 2.83
CA GLN A 28 8.01 14.94 2.14
C GLN A 28 7.13 15.63 1.10
N GLY A 29 6.54 16.77 1.47
CA GLY A 29 5.60 17.50 0.62
C GLY A 29 6.23 18.01 -0.67
N ASP A 30 7.50 18.43 -0.64
CA ASP A 30 8.25 18.81 -1.85
C ASP A 30 8.48 17.59 -2.75
N ALA A 31 8.86 16.45 -2.17
CA ALA A 31 9.06 15.20 -2.90
C ALA A 31 7.74 14.69 -3.53
N GLU A 32 6.63 14.77 -2.80
CA GLU A 32 5.28 14.40 -3.25
C GLU A 32 4.75 15.37 -4.33
N SER A 33 5.05 16.65 -4.21
CA SER A 33 4.68 17.63 -5.23
C SER A 33 5.43 17.37 -6.54
N TRP A 34 6.72 17.04 -6.45
CA TRP A 34 7.54 16.72 -7.61
C TRP A 34 7.04 15.47 -8.34
N ILE A 35 6.70 14.39 -7.63
CA ILE A 35 6.19 13.18 -8.30
C ILE A 35 4.86 13.47 -9.01
N GLY A 36 3.98 14.30 -8.42
CA GLY A 36 2.73 14.74 -9.05
C GLY A 36 2.94 15.57 -10.33
N GLU A 37 4.06 16.26 -10.46
CA GLU A 37 4.43 17.04 -11.65
C GLU A 37 5.02 16.13 -12.75
N TYR A 38 5.95 15.23 -12.40
CA TYR A 38 6.75 14.47 -13.37
C TYR A 38 6.30 13.01 -13.61
N TRP A 39 5.24 12.51 -12.95
CA TRP A 39 4.84 11.09 -13.06
C TRP A 39 4.66 10.59 -14.50
N LYS A 40 4.17 11.43 -15.41
CA LYS A 40 3.97 11.05 -16.82
C LYS A 40 5.28 10.79 -17.54
N GLU A 41 6.26 11.66 -17.34
CA GLU A 41 7.58 11.55 -17.98
C GLU A 41 8.38 10.38 -17.39
N LEU A 42 8.22 10.15 -16.09
CA LEU A 42 8.79 8.98 -15.42
C LEU A 42 8.20 7.67 -15.95
N LYS A 43 6.87 7.63 -16.11
CA LYS A 43 6.17 6.51 -16.74
C LYS A 43 6.63 6.28 -18.18
N ASP A 44 6.68 7.33 -19.00
CA ASP A 44 7.18 7.24 -20.37
C ASP A 44 8.65 6.77 -20.42
N GLY A 45 9.41 7.07 -19.36
CA GLY A 45 10.76 6.59 -19.10
C GLY A 45 10.90 5.13 -18.68
N GLY A 46 9.81 4.42 -18.45
CA GLY A 46 9.81 3.02 -18.03
C GLY A 46 9.79 2.79 -16.51
N ALA A 47 9.54 3.81 -15.70
CA ALA A 47 9.17 3.61 -14.30
C ALA A 47 7.67 3.31 -14.19
N ASP A 48 7.31 2.19 -13.57
CA ASP A 48 5.91 1.82 -13.35
C ASP A 48 5.42 2.20 -11.96
N GLN A 49 6.31 2.23 -10.98
CA GLN A 49 6.00 2.54 -9.59
C GLN A 49 7.15 3.26 -8.88
N VAL A 50 6.83 3.91 -7.77
CA VAL A 50 7.79 4.65 -6.95
C VAL A 50 7.66 4.37 -5.47
N ARG A 51 8.78 4.54 -4.76
CA ARG A 51 8.89 4.44 -3.30
C ARG A 51 9.65 5.64 -2.77
N LEU A 52 9.13 6.26 -1.71
CA LEU A 52 9.74 7.40 -1.04
C LEU A 52 10.54 6.92 0.17
N PHE A 53 11.76 7.44 0.27
CA PHE A 53 12.65 7.20 1.40
C PHE A 53 12.94 8.50 2.14
N GLU A 54 12.99 8.42 3.46
CA GLU A 54 13.63 9.42 4.34
C GLU A 54 14.98 8.83 4.78
N ASP A 55 16.07 9.44 4.30
CA ASP A 55 17.43 8.92 4.34
C ASP A 55 17.54 7.50 3.75
N ALA A 56 17.46 6.48 4.60
CA ALA A 56 17.51 5.06 4.20
C ALA A 56 16.23 4.29 4.55
N THR A 57 15.24 4.97 5.13
CA THR A 57 14.00 4.36 5.61
C THR A 57 12.92 4.54 4.56
N GLU A 58 12.30 3.45 4.10
CA GLU A 58 11.11 3.54 3.24
C GLU A 58 9.95 4.10 4.06
N ILE A 59 9.41 5.25 3.65
CA ILE A 59 8.31 5.92 4.34
C ILE A 59 7.00 5.75 3.57
N TYR A 60 7.07 5.59 2.24
CA TYR A 60 5.89 5.47 1.40
C TYR A 60 6.15 4.57 0.18
N GLY A 61 5.19 3.72 -0.17
CA GLY A 61 5.18 2.94 -1.40
C GLY A 61 4.84 1.45 -1.25
N PRO A 62 4.85 0.69 -2.37
CA PRO A 62 4.96 1.20 -3.74
C PRO A 62 3.68 1.92 -4.20
N MET A 63 3.84 3.05 -4.90
CA MET A 63 2.75 3.78 -5.57
C MET A 63 2.91 3.65 -7.08
N SER A 64 1.82 3.31 -7.79
CA SER A 64 1.82 3.20 -9.25
C SER A 64 1.90 4.58 -9.92
N LEU A 65 2.73 4.71 -10.96
CA LEU A 65 2.77 5.87 -11.87
C LEU A 65 1.82 5.72 -13.05
N HIS A 66 1.14 4.58 -13.15
CA HIS A 66 0.04 4.46 -14.09
C HIS A 66 -1.11 5.29 -13.54
N ALA A 67 -1.56 6.29 -14.30
CA ALA A 67 -2.80 6.98 -13.99
C ALA A 67 -3.92 5.96 -13.88
N GLU A 68 -4.19 5.59 -12.64
CA GLU A 68 -5.43 4.96 -12.26
C GLU A 68 -6.46 6.07 -12.42
N GLY A 69 -7.30 5.98 -13.45
CA GLY A 69 -8.54 6.73 -13.42
C GLY A 69 -9.37 6.18 -12.27
N SER A 70 -9.02 6.50 -11.01
CA SER A 70 -9.76 6.22 -9.79
C SER A 70 -10.63 4.96 -9.83
N GLU A 71 -10.11 3.77 -10.17
CA GLU A 71 -10.86 2.51 -10.13
C GLU A 71 -9.88 1.35 -10.32
N GLY A 72 -9.56 0.64 -9.22
CA GLY A 72 -8.59 -0.46 -9.28
C GLY A 72 -8.15 -1.10 -7.97
N SER A 73 -8.76 -0.80 -6.83
CA SER A 73 -8.66 -1.66 -5.64
C SER A 73 -9.87 -2.60 -5.62
N GLU A 74 -9.89 -3.62 -6.47
CA GLU A 74 -10.88 -4.72 -6.38
C GLU A 74 -10.15 -6.06 -6.54
N GLY A 75 -10.15 -6.87 -5.48
CA GLY A 75 -9.52 -8.18 -5.51
C GLY A 75 -9.24 -8.85 -4.17
N ALA A 76 -10.23 -8.95 -3.27
CA ALA A 76 -10.42 -10.13 -2.40
C ALA A 76 -11.76 -10.05 -1.64
N GLU A 77 -12.85 -10.07 -2.39
CA GLU A 77 -14.16 -10.49 -1.89
C GLU A 77 -14.16 -12.03 -1.74
N ALA A 78 -14.24 -12.50 -0.49
CA ALA A 78 -14.70 -13.84 -0.18
C ALA A 78 -16.08 -13.72 0.44
N ASP A 79 -17.09 -13.87 -0.42
CA ASP A 79 -18.48 -14.13 -0.06
C ASP A 79 -18.58 -15.41 0.78
N GLY A 80 -19.27 -15.32 1.92
CA GLY A 80 -19.43 -16.40 2.87
C GLY A 80 -20.51 -16.04 3.88
N GLY A 81 -21.73 -15.89 3.38
CA GLY A 81 -22.88 -15.42 4.14
C GLY A 81 -23.41 -16.38 5.21
N ALA A 82 -24.27 -15.78 6.02
CA ALA A 82 -25.39 -16.34 6.78
C ALA A 82 -25.09 -17.20 8.03
N GLY A 83 -25.66 -16.77 9.16
CA GLY A 83 -25.86 -17.65 10.31
C GLY A 83 -26.17 -16.94 11.61
N SER A 84 -27.25 -16.16 11.67
CA SER A 84 -27.90 -15.87 12.95
C SER A 84 -28.44 -17.18 13.52
N ALA A 85 -27.97 -17.58 14.69
CA ALA A 85 -28.62 -18.60 15.52
C ALA A 85 -28.37 -18.28 16.99
N ASP A 86 -29.36 -17.60 17.56
CA ASP A 86 -29.78 -17.69 18.95
C ASP A 86 -29.68 -19.14 19.45
N ALA A 87 -28.87 -19.37 20.49
CA ALA A 87 -28.80 -20.64 21.19
C ALA A 87 -29.10 -20.39 22.66
N ALA A 88 -30.36 -20.62 23.01
CA ALA A 88 -30.83 -20.79 24.37
C ALA A 88 -29.99 -21.84 25.12
N GLU A 89 -29.32 -21.42 26.19
CA GLU A 89 -28.71 -22.35 27.13
C GLU A 89 -29.77 -22.80 28.14
N GLY A 90 -30.32 -23.99 27.91
CA GLY A 90 -31.20 -24.68 28.83
C GLY A 90 -30.97 -26.18 28.72
N ALA A 91 -30.18 -26.73 29.64
CA ALA A 91 -30.20 -28.15 29.95
C ALA A 91 -29.88 -28.37 31.43
N ALA A 92 -30.83 -29.01 32.11
CA ALA A 92 -30.84 -29.32 33.53
C ALA A 92 -29.88 -30.47 33.91
N ALA A 93 -29.62 -30.53 35.22
CA ALA A 93 -28.97 -31.53 36.10
C ALA A 93 -29.31 -33.03 35.80
N PRO A 94 -28.82 -34.07 36.54
CA PRO A 94 -28.10 -34.08 37.83
C PRO A 94 -26.99 -35.17 38.04
N GLY A 95 -26.25 -35.05 39.15
CA GLY A 95 -25.82 -36.22 39.95
C GLY A 95 -24.33 -36.56 40.02
N SER A 96 -23.76 -36.37 41.21
CA SER A 96 -22.71 -37.19 41.87
C SER A 96 -22.60 -36.62 43.30
N ALA A 97 -23.12 -37.25 44.36
CA ALA A 97 -22.62 -38.45 45.03
C ALA A 97 -21.17 -38.30 45.53
N GLU A 98 -20.95 -38.79 46.77
CA GLU A 98 -19.70 -38.86 47.55
C GLU A 98 -19.40 -37.59 48.38
N GLY A 99 -19.34 -37.61 49.72
CA GLY A 99 -19.46 -38.63 50.77
C GLY A 99 -19.38 -37.94 52.13
#